data_AF-A0A3B0ZHC1-F1
#
_entry.id   AF-A0A3B0ZHC1-F1
#
_cell.length_a   1.000
_cell.length_b   1.000
_cell.length_c   1.000
_cell.angle_alpha   90.00
_cell.angle_beta   90.00
_cell.angle_gamma   90.00
#
_symmetry.space_group_name_H-M   'P 1'
#
loop_
_entity.id
_entity.type
_entity.pdbx_description
1 polymer ?
#
loop_
_entity_poly.entity_id
_entity_poly.type
_entity_poly.pdbx_seq_one_letter_code
_entity_poly.pdbx_strand_id
1 'polypeptide(L)'
;AVIVAMAPVIDCWYVASLDASVCDRGASAEAIVACLQAVSDSLTVSSFDDVAGATAAALENACAGDRVVIFGSFFTVAAAKTFFEDVGCCAAN
;
A
#
# COMPACT_ATOMS: atom_id res chain seq x y z
N ALA A 1 2.35 -16.38 -0.08
CA ALA A 1 3.56 -16.49 0.77
C ALA A 1 3.77 -15.23 1.62
N VAL A 2 4.02 -14.05 1.02
CA VAL A 2 4.27 -12.82 1.78
C VAL A 2 3.07 -12.37 2.61
N ILE A 3 1.86 -12.38 2.05
CA ILE A 3 0.62 -12.01 2.77
C ILE A 3 0.46 -12.84 4.06
N VAL A 4 0.64 -14.15 3.98
CA VAL A 4 0.53 -15.06 5.13
C VAL A 4 1.58 -14.74 6.21
N ALA A 5 2.80 -14.39 5.81
CA ALA A 5 3.87 -14.04 6.74
C ALA A 5 3.65 -12.68 7.43
N MET A 6 2.94 -11.75 6.76
CA MET A 6 2.72 -10.39 7.23
C MET A 6 1.38 -10.20 7.95
N ALA A 7 0.38 -11.04 7.67
CA ALA A 7 -0.95 -10.97 8.30
C ALA A 7 -0.93 -10.90 9.83
N PRO A 8 -0.05 -11.60 10.58
CA PRO A 8 -0.05 -11.53 12.04
C PRO A 8 0.55 -10.23 12.62
N VAL A 9 1.20 -9.40 11.80
CA VAL A 9 1.94 -8.20 12.25
C VAL A 9 1.46 -6.91 11.61
N ILE A 10 0.46 -6.97 10.74
CA ILE A 10 -0.15 -5.81 10.09
C ILE A 10 -1.59 -5.69 10.54
N ASP A 11 -1.90 -4.61 11.23
CA ASP A 11 -3.25 -4.30 11.73
C ASP A 11 -4.16 -3.76 10.62
N CYS A 12 -3.63 -2.86 9.78
CA CYS A 12 -4.36 -2.18 8.71
C CYS A 12 -3.66 -2.35 7.36
N TRP A 13 -4.39 -2.81 6.35
CA TRP A 13 -3.89 -3.05 5.01
C TRP A 13 -4.38 -1.99 4.02
N TYR A 14 -3.43 -1.30 3.39
CA TYR A 14 -3.69 -0.33 2.32
C TYR A 14 -3.13 -0.91 1.02
N VAL A 15 -4.03 -1.37 0.16
CA VAL A 15 -3.69 -2.11 -1.06
C VAL A 15 -3.83 -1.19 -2.25
N ALA A 16 -2.76 -1.05 -3.03
CA ALA A 16 -2.76 -0.25 -4.26
C ALA A 16 -2.67 -1.13 -5.50
N SER A 17 -3.41 -0.74 -6.54
CA SER A 17 -3.14 -1.21 -7.90
C SER A 17 -1.85 -0.56 -8.44
N LEU A 18 -1.16 -1.28 -9.32
CA LEU A 18 -0.08 -0.71 -10.12
C LEU A 18 -0.61 -0.42 -11.51
N ASP A 19 -0.17 0.71 -12.08
CA ASP A 19 -0.54 1.08 -13.45
C ASP A 19 -0.12 -0.04 -14.42
N ALA A 20 -1.13 -0.63 -15.08
CA ALA A 20 -0.94 -1.71 -16.04
C ALA A 20 -0.10 -1.30 -17.26
N SER A 21 -0.03 0.00 -17.56
CA SER A 21 0.84 0.54 -18.62
C SER A 21 2.32 0.52 -18.25
N VAL A 22 2.64 0.53 -16.95
CA VAL A 22 4.01 0.49 -16.41
C VAL A 22 4.41 -0.93 -16.00
N CYS A 23 3.45 -1.73 -15.52
CA CYS A 23 3.68 -3.10 -15.07
C CYS A 23 2.51 -4.02 -15.44
N ASP A 24 2.60 -4.65 -16.62
CA ASP A 24 1.63 -5.65 -17.12
C ASP A 24 1.55 -6.91 -16.23
N ARG A 25 2.54 -7.13 -15.37
CA ARG A 25 2.54 -8.22 -14.37
C ARG A 25 2.07 -7.79 -12.98
N GLY A 26 1.65 -6.53 -12.82
CA GLY A 26 1.10 -6.02 -11.57
C GLY A 26 -0.19 -6.74 -11.20
N ALA A 27 -0.30 -7.21 -9.97
CA ALA A 27 -1.59 -7.68 -9.46
C ALA A 27 -2.50 -6.47 -9.24
N SER A 28 -3.78 -6.59 -9.59
CA SER A 28 -4.76 -5.57 -9.26
C SER A 28 -5.03 -5.54 -7.75
N ALA A 29 -5.48 -4.40 -7.23
CA ALA A 29 -5.84 -4.27 -5.83
C ALA A 29 -6.87 -5.33 -5.41
N GLU A 30 -7.87 -5.60 -6.26
CA GLU A 30 -8.92 -6.59 -6.01
C GLU A 30 -8.35 -8.00 -5.87
N ALA A 31 -7.39 -8.38 -6.72
CA ALA A 31 -6.73 -9.68 -6.64
C ALA A 31 -5.95 -9.83 -5.33
N ILE A 32 -5.28 -8.77 -4.87
CA ILE A 32 -4.56 -8.75 -3.59
C ILE A 32 -5.53 -8.80 -2.41
N VAL A 33 -6.63 -8.03 -2.45
CA VAL A 33 -7.69 -8.04 -1.43
C VAL A 33 -8.31 -9.44 -1.30
N ALA A 34 -8.62 -10.10 -2.41
CA ALA A 34 -9.14 -11.47 -2.39
C ALA A 34 -8.15 -12.44 -1.72
N CYS A 35 -6.85 -12.28 -1.97
CA CYS A 35 -5.82 -13.07 -1.30
C CYS A 35 -5.72 -12.79 0.20
N LEU A 36 -5.93 -11.54 0.63
CA LEU A 36 -5.96 -11.16 2.05
C LEU A 36 -7.16 -11.76 2.77
N GLN A 37 -8.35 -11.64 2.18
CA GLN A 37 -9.58 -12.20 2.72
C GLN A 37 -9.51 -13.73 2.84
N ALA A 38 -8.87 -14.40 1.88
CA ALA A 38 -8.64 -15.84 1.95
C ALA A 38 -7.72 -16.26 3.12
N VAL A 39 -6.91 -15.35 3.69
CA VAL A 39 -6.09 -15.61 4.88
C VAL A 39 -6.88 -15.35 6.16
N SER A 40 -7.65 -14.26 6.21
CA SER A 40 -8.60 -13.99 7.29
C SER A 40 -9.59 -12.90 6.88
N ASP A 41 -10.88 -13.14 7.13
CA ASP A 41 -11.96 -12.15 6.95
C ASP A 41 -11.90 -11.02 7.98
N SER A 42 -11.10 -11.17 9.04
CA SER A 42 -10.97 -10.15 10.11
C SER A 42 -9.97 -9.04 9.78
N LEU A 43 -9.27 -9.11 8.65
CA LEU A 43 -8.29 -8.10 8.28
C LEU A 43 -8.98 -6.81 7.86
N THR A 44 -8.51 -5.67 8.39
CA THR A 44 -8.97 -4.36 7.93
C THR A 44 -8.23 -4.03 6.64
N VAL A 45 -8.94 -4.02 5.51
CA VAL A 45 -8.35 -3.81 4.17
C VAL A 45 -9.05 -2.67 3.45
N SER A 46 -8.26 -1.75 2.88
CA SER A 46 -8.71 -0.67 2.00
C SER A 46 -7.96 -0.74 0.68
N SER A 47 -8.66 -0.60 -0.44
CA SER A 47 -8.11 -0.66 -1.80
C SER A 47 -8.07 0.72 -2.46
N PHE A 48 -7.02 0.97 -3.25
CA PHE A 48 -6.77 2.23 -3.93
C PHE A 48 -6.29 1.98 -5.37
N ASP A 49 -6.57 2.94 -6.25
CA ASP A 49 -6.21 2.86 -7.67
C ASP A 49 -4.70 3.00 -7.90
N ASP A 50 -4.00 3.70 -7.01
CA ASP A 50 -2.56 3.90 -7.10
C ASP A 50 -1.87 3.91 -5.72
N VAL A 51 -0.54 3.87 -5.75
CA VAL A 51 0.31 3.83 -4.56
C VAL A 51 0.31 5.16 -3.82
N ALA A 52 0.13 6.28 -4.51
CA ALA A 52 0.13 7.61 -3.89
C ALA A 52 -1.10 7.78 -2.99
N GLY A 53 -2.29 7.42 -3.48
CA GLY A 53 -3.54 7.41 -2.73
C GLY A 53 -3.50 6.47 -1.54
N ALA A 54 -2.98 5.25 -1.71
CA ALA A 54 -2.80 4.32 -0.59
C ALA A 54 -1.83 4.86 0.47
N THR A 55 -0.73 5.49 0.05
CA THR A 55 0.27 6.06 0.95
C THR A 55 -0.29 7.26 1.71
N ALA A 56 -0.98 8.17 1.02
CA ALA A 56 -1.63 9.32 1.64
C ALA A 56 -2.67 8.88 2.69
N ALA A 57 -3.53 7.92 2.35
CA ALA A 57 -4.53 7.39 3.27
C ALA A 57 -3.88 6.69 4.48
N ALA A 58 -2.81 5.92 4.27
CA ALA A 58 -2.10 5.27 5.37
C ALA A 58 -1.49 6.29 6.34
N LEU A 59 -0.93 7.38 5.83
CA LEU A 59 -0.34 8.44 6.64
C LEU A 59 -1.40 9.29 7.36
N GLU A 60 -2.53 9.58 6.71
CA GLU A 60 -3.63 10.34 7.30
C GLU A 60 -4.28 9.59 8.48
N ASN A 61 -4.34 8.25 8.39
CA ASN A 61 -4.91 7.40 9.44
C ASN A 61 -3.88 6.98 10.51
N ALA A 62 -2.58 7.17 10.26
CA ALA A 62 -1.54 6.80 11.21
C ALA A 62 -1.48 7.79 12.39
N CYS A 63 -1.41 7.27 13.60
CA CYS A 63 -1.25 8.03 14.83
C CYS A 63 0.20 8.02 15.33
N ALA A 64 0.52 8.90 16.28
CA ALA A 64 1.84 8.93 16.89
C ALA A 64 2.16 7.59 17.58
N GLY A 65 3.24 6.93 17.15
CA GLY A 65 3.64 5.61 17.62
C GLY A 65 3.35 4.47 16.64
N ASP A 66 2.50 4.72 15.64
CA ASP A 66 2.23 3.76 14.57
C ASP A 66 3.43 3.66 13.62
N ARG A 67 3.50 2.53 12.92
CA ARG A 67 4.53 2.25 11.92
C ARG A 67 3.86 1.91 10.60
N VAL A 68 4.15 2.71 9.58
CA VAL A 68 3.72 2.43 8.20
C VAL A 68 4.85 1.71 7.46
N VAL A 69 4.54 0.55 6.88
CA VAL A 69 5.47 -0.21 6.04
C VAL A 69 4.92 -0.29 4.62
N ILE A 70 5.72 0.13 3.64
CA ILE A 70 5.39 0.05 2.21
C ILE A 70 6.22 -1.07 1.59
N PHE A 71 5.57 -2.10 1.06
CA PHE A 71 6.24 -3.31 0.59
C PHE A 71 5.47 -4.01 -0.54
N GLY A 72 6.02 -5.13 -1.03
CA GLY A 72 5.38 -6.01 -2.02
C GLY A 72 6.06 -5.99 -3.39
N SER A 73 6.52 -4.84 -3.86
CA SER A 73 7.22 -4.70 -5.15
C SER A 73 8.16 -3.50 -5.16
N PHE A 74 9.23 -3.59 -5.95
CA PHE A 74 10.09 -2.44 -6.24
C PHE A 74 9.33 -1.29 -6.90
N PHE A 75 8.34 -1.59 -7.75
CA PHE A 75 7.49 -0.56 -8.36
C PHE A 75 6.65 0.17 -7.32
N THR A 76 6.11 -0.54 -6.33
CA THR A 76 5.39 0.05 -5.20
C THR A 76 6.30 0.97 -4.40
N VAL A 77 7.51 0.51 -4.04
CA VAL A 77 8.46 1.32 -3.28
C VAL A 77 8.93 2.55 -4.09
N ALA A 78 9.17 2.39 -5.39
CA ALA A 78 9.55 3.49 -6.27
C ALA A 78 8.45 4.56 -6.36
N ALA A 79 7.19 4.15 -6.55
CA ALA A 79 6.06 5.08 -6.59
C ALA A 79 5.86 5.81 -5.26
N ALA A 80 5.99 5.11 -4.12
CA ALA A 80 5.93 5.75 -2.81
C ALA A 80 7.09 6.73 -2.58
N LYS A 81 8.30 6.40 -3.05
CA LYS A 81 9.45 7.31 -2.99
C LYS A 81 9.17 8.61 -3.75
N THR A 82 8.61 8.53 -4.95
CA THR A 82 8.18 9.71 -5.72
C THR A 82 7.13 10.53 -4.96
N PHE A 83 6.12 9.88 -4.36
CA PHE A 83 5.14 10.57 -3.52
C PHE A 83 5.79 11.40 -2.40
N PHE A 84 6.78 10.86 -1.69
CA PHE A 84 7.47 11.61 -0.62
C PHE A 84 8.36 12.73 -1.14
N GLU A 85 8.97 12.57 -2.32
CA GLU A 85 9.73 13.64 -2.97
C GLU A 85 8.82 14.82 -3.35
N ASP A 86 7.63 14.53 -3.89
CA ASP A 86 6.63 15.53 -4.28
C ASP A 86 6.05 16.27 -3.08
N VAL A 87 5.67 15.54 -2.01
CA VAL A 87 5.17 16.15 -0.76
C VAL A 87 6.24 17.01 -0.10
N GLY A 88 7.51 16.57 -0.12
CA GLY A 88 8.64 17.33 0.42
C GLY A 88 8.92 18.62 -0.35
N CYS A 89 8.72 18.63 -1.67
CA CYS A 89 8.82 19.84 -2.49
C CYS A 89 7.71 20.85 -2.16
N CYS A 90 6.48 20.37 -1.96
CA CYS A 90 5.34 21.21 -1.61
C CYS A 90 5.45 21.85 -0.21
N ALA A 91 6.12 21.20 0.75
CA ALA A 91 6.32 21.74 2.10
C ALA A 91 7.47 22.78 2.21
N ALA A 92 8.28 22.91 1.16
CA ALA A 92 9.46 23.79 1.13
C ALA A 92 9.21 25.16 0.46
N ASN A 93 7.98 25.45 0.02
CA ASN A 93 7.53 26.75 -0.51
C ASN A 93 6.54 27.43 0.44
#